data_AF-A0A7X0ZVD3-F1
#
_entry.id   AF-A0A7X0ZVD3-F1
#
_cell.length_a   1.000
_cell.length_b   1.000
_cell.length_c   1.000
_cell.angle_alpha   90.00
_cell.angle_beta   90.00
_cell.angle_gamma   90.00
#
_symmetry.space_group_name_H-M   'P 1'
#
loop_
_entity.id
_entity.type
_entity.pdbx_description
1 polymer ?
#
loop_
_entity_poly.entity_id
_entity_poly.type
_entity_poly.pdbx_seq_one_letter_code
_entity_poly.pdbx_strand_id
1 'polypeptide(L)'
;MKNDKIRFLVLLIPFLYIAYGVYLAIDFSSESELINAITNGLILGGISLFITAKAIVRKHIDIIWLAVFILYLFVLHHLVTYISVGDIVNSTYTGAFHIQHEMVNLVPFTTIENTLHQTFVTMPTIIQLVGNVLLLAPLTFFLLYFQILKKIGPALLTAVLVSTGIELIQFLQTTIISGFAGLTLPENRSTDIDDIILNTLSGLIGVLAALCIPSVRKRMK
;
A
#
# COMPACT_ATOMS: atom_id res chain seq x y z
N MET A 1 -3.12 -14.44 26.76
CA MET A 1 -3.44 -15.83 26.34
C MET A 1 -2.15 -16.64 26.51
N LYS A 2 -2.17 -17.90 26.97
CA LYS A 2 -0.92 -18.61 27.35
C LYS A 2 -0.02 -18.99 26.16
N ASN A 3 -0.38 -18.61 24.93
CA ASN A 3 0.42 -18.84 23.73
C ASN A 3 0.31 -17.68 22.72
N ASP A 4 0.72 -16.48 23.13
CA ASP A 4 0.77 -15.29 22.25
C ASP A 4 1.65 -15.48 21.00
N LYS A 5 2.47 -16.53 20.96
CA LYS A 5 3.34 -16.87 19.83
C LYS A 5 2.57 -17.35 18.58
N ILE A 6 1.33 -17.84 18.73
CA ILE A 6 0.53 -18.35 17.59
C ILE A 6 0.26 -17.25 16.55
N ARG A 7 0.20 -15.97 16.94
CA ARG A 7 0.00 -14.85 16.00
C ARG A 7 1.08 -14.76 14.91
N PHE A 8 2.28 -15.29 15.18
CA PHE A 8 3.37 -15.31 14.21
C PHE A 8 3.15 -16.31 13.07
N LEU A 9 2.16 -17.21 13.17
CA LEU A 9 1.76 -18.06 12.04
C LEU A 9 1.28 -17.22 10.84
N VAL A 10 0.79 -16.00 11.07
CA VAL A 10 0.40 -15.09 9.99
C VAL A 10 1.59 -14.71 9.09
N LEU A 11 2.82 -14.80 9.59
CA LEU A 11 4.03 -14.56 8.79
C LEU A 11 4.31 -15.66 7.76
N LEU A 12 3.55 -16.75 7.75
CA LEU A 12 3.58 -17.70 6.63
C LEU A 12 3.09 -17.05 5.33
N ILE A 13 2.22 -16.03 5.40
CA ILE A 13 1.71 -15.32 4.22
C ILE A 13 2.85 -14.65 3.43
N PRO A 14 3.67 -13.75 4.01
CA PRO A 14 4.80 -13.16 3.30
C PRO A 14 5.84 -14.20 2.85
N PHE A 15 6.04 -15.26 3.64
CA PHE A 15 6.95 -16.34 3.26
C PHE A 15 6.48 -17.08 2.00
N LEU A 16 5.18 -17.44 1.93
CA LEU A 16 4.60 -18.11 0.78
C LEU A 16 4.62 -17.21 -0.47
N TYR A 17 4.41 -15.91 -0.31
CA TYR A 17 4.54 -14.96 -1.41
C TYR A 17 5.97 -14.93 -1.99
N ILE A 18 6.99 -14.84 -1.15
CA ILE A 18 8.39 -14.89 -1.60
C ILE A 18 8.67 -16.23 -2.29
N ALA A 19 8.28 -17.35 -1.66
CA ALA A 19 8.50 -18.68 -2.22
C ALA A 19 7.84 -18.84 -3.59
N TYR A 20 6.62 -18.36 -3.76
CA TYR A 20 5.90 -18.38 -5.02
C TYR A 20 6.56 -17.49 -6.08
N GLY A 21 6.93 -16.25 -5.73
CA GLY A 21 7.62 -15.34 -6.65
C GLY A 21 8.98 -15.89 -7.10
N VAL A 22 9.76 -16.46 -6.18
CA VAL A 22 11.03 -17.14 -6.50
C VAL A 22 10.81 -18.35 -7.39
N TYR A 23 9.80 -19.17 -7.11
CA TYR A 23 9.45 -20.31 -7.94
C TYR A 23 9.12 -19.89 -9.38
N LEU A 24 8.25 -18.89 -9.55
CA LEU A 24 7.92 -18.35 -10.87
C LEU A 24 9.15 -17.79 -11.59
N ALA A 25 10.00 -17.05 -10.89
CA ALA A 25 11.19 -16.47 -11.48
C ALA A 25 12.17 -17.53 -12.00
N ILE A 26 12.31 -18.66 -11.29
CA ILE A 26 13.11 -19.81 -11.73
C ILE A 26 12.45 -20.49 -12.93
N ASP A 27 11.14 -20.72 -12.89
CA ASP A 27 10.38 -21.36 -13.97
C ASP A 27 10.46 -20.56 -15.28
N PHE A 28 10.32 -19.24 -15.20
CA PHE A 28 10.48 -18.33 -16.34
C PHE A 28 11.93 -17.98 -16.66
N SER A 29 12.91 -18.47 -15.89
CA SER A 29 14.33 -18.13 -16.02
C SER A 29 14.59 -16.61 -16.09
N SER A 30 13.84 -15.83 -15.30
CA SER A 30 13.89 -14.37 -15.29
C SER A 30 14.62 -13.84 -14.05
N GLU A 31 15.82 -13.31 -14.24
CA GLU A 31 16.59 -12.68 -13.16
C GLU A 31 15.88 -11.42 -12.61
N SER A 32 15.21 -10.66 -13.48
CA SER A 32 14.45 -9.47 -13.07
C SER A 32 13.32 -9.83 -12.10
N GLU A 33 12.53 -10.86 -12.43
CA GLU A 33 11.44 -11.33 -11.59
C GLU A 33 11.94 -11.88 -10.25
N LEU A 34 13.12 -12.53 -10.25
CA LEU A 34 13.72 -13.03 -9.01
C LEU A 34 14.07 -11.88 -8.06
N ILE A 35 14.75 -10.85 -8.58
CA ILE A 35 15.12 -9.66 -7.81
C ILE A 35 13.85 -8.95 -7.32
N ASN A 36 12.87 -8.75 -8.19
CA ASN A 36 11.59 -8.13 -7.86
C ASN A 36 10.87 -8.87 -6.73
N ALA A 37 10.76 -10.20 -6.81
CA ALA A 37 10.12 -11.03 -5.80
C ALA A 37 10.81 -10.93 -4.44
N ILE A 38 12.16 -11.00 -4.43
CA ILE A 38 12.95 -10.89 -3.20
C ILE A 38 12.81 -9.50 -2.58
N THR A 39 13.00 -8.42 -3.37
CA THR A 39 12.93 -7.05 -2.85
C THR A 39 11.55 -6.74 -2.25
N ASN A 40 10.48 -6.93 -3.02
CA ASN A 40 9.13 -6.62 -2.56
C ASN A 40 8.70 -7.55 -1.42
N GLY A 41 9.11 -8.81 -1.47
CA GLY A 41 8.85 -9.77 -0.41
C GLY A 41 9.55 -9.44 0.90
N LEU A 42 10.79 -8.94 0.87
CA LEU A 42 11.51 -8.49 2.07
C LEU A 42 10.85 -7.25 2.69
N ILE A 43 10.43 -6.27 1.87
CA ILE A 43 9.68 -5.10 2.32
C ILE A 43 8.41 -5.54 3.05
N LEU A 44 7.59 -6.37 2.40
CA LEU A 44 6.35 -6.88 2.97
C LEU A 44 6.57 -7.76 4.20
N GLY A 45 7.61 -8.60 4.19
CA GLY A 45 7.99 -9.42 5.34
C GLY A 45 8.38 -8.57 6.55
N GLY A 46 9.17 -7.52 6.34
CA GLY A 46 9.57 -6.57 7.39
C GLY A 46 8.38 -5.83 7.99
N ILE A 47 7.49 -5.28 7.15
CA ILE A 47 6.26 -4.61 7.59
C ILE A 47 5.36 -5.59 8.35
N SER A 48 5.13 -6.79 7.79
CA SER A 48 4.27 -7.81 8.40
C SER A 48 4.81 -8.26 9.77
N LEU A 49 6.14 -8.44 9.89
CA LEU A 49 6.80 -8.77 11.14
C LEU A 49 6.62 -7.65 12.17
N PHE A 50 6.83 -6.39 11.78
CA PHE A 50 6.64 -5.23 12.66
C PHE A 50 5.20 -5.15 13.18
N ILE A 51 4.22 -5.23 12.28
CA ILE A 51 2.80 -5.21 12.62
C ILE A 51 2.44 -6.37 13.55
N THR A 52 2.85 -7.60 13.22
CA THR A 52 2.56 -8.80 14.02
C THR A 52 3.22 -8.73 15.41
N ALA A 53 4.43 -8.19 15.51
CA ALA A 53 5.13 -8.02 16.77
C ALA A 53 4.43 -7.00 17.69
N LYS A 54 3.89 -5.92 17.12
CA LYS A 54 3.20 -4.84 17.86
C LYS A 54 1.72 -5.12 18.13
N ALA A 55 1.07 -5.96 17.33
CA ALA A 55 -0.37 -6.21 17.42
C ALA A 55 -0.78 -6.94 18.72
N ILE A 56 -1.74 -6.38 19.45
CA ILE A 56 -2.31 -7.02 20.65
C ILE A 56 -3.48 -7.93 20.25
N VAL A 57 -3.27 -9.24 20.37
CA VAL A 57 -4.25 -10.30 20.05
C VAL A 57 -4.88 -10.78 21.35
N ARG A 58 -6.21 -10.63 21.48
CA ARG A 58 -6.96 -11.03 22.70
C ARG A 58 -7.75 -12.32 22.51
N LYS A 59 -8.24 -12.57 21.29
CA LYS A 59 -9.08 -13.72 20.93
C LYS A 59 -8.50 -14.47 19.73
N HIS A 60 -8.87 -15.73 19.55
CA HIS A 60 -8.45 -16.50 18.35
C HIS A 60 -8.93 -15.85 17.04
N ILE A 61 -10.12 -15.24 17.03
CA ILE A 61 -10.61 -14.48 15.87
C ILE A 61 -9.71 -13.30 15.50
N ASP A 62 -8.98 -12.72 16.46
CA ASP A 62 -8.06 -11.61 16.20
C ASP A 62 -6.88 -12.07 15.33
N ILE A 63 -6.53 -13.37 15.32
CA ILE A 63 -5.50 -13.94 14.43
C ILE A 63 -6.00 -13.93 12.98
N ILE A 64 -7.26 -14.28 12.76
CA ILE A 64 -7.89 -14.23 11.42
C ILE A 64 -7.94 -12.78 10.93
N TRP A 65 -8.35 -11.84 11.79
CA TRP A 65 -8.31 -10.41 11.43
C TRP A 65 -6.90 -9.90 11.16
N LEU A 66 -5.89 -10.42 11.86
CA LEU A 66 -4.50 -10.06 11.62
C LEU A 66 -4.03 -10.59 10.27
N ALA A 67 -4.41 -11.82 9.90
CA ALA A 67 -4.17 -12.37 8.57
C ALA A 67 -4.83 -11.54 7.48
N VAL A 68 -6.09 -11.14 7.66
CA VAL A 68 -6.80 -10.23 6.73
C VAL A 68 -6.08 -8.89 6.61
N PHE A 69 -5.60 -8.33 7.73
CA PHE A 69 -4.86 -7.08 7.71
C PHE A 69 -3.53 -7.20 6.95
N ILE A 70 -2.78 -8.29 7.17
CA ILE A 70 -1.56 -8.56 6.40
C ILE A 70 -1.87 -8.74 4.91
N LEU A 71 -2.88 -9.53 4.54
CA LEU A 71 -3.31 -9.68 3.14
C LEU A 71 -3.69 -8.34 2.50
N TYR A 72 -4.37 -7.48 3.24
CA TYR A 72 -4.67 -6.12 2.78
C TYR A 72 -3.38 -5.32 2.51
N LEU A 73 -2.37 -5.39 3.39
CA LEU A 73 -1.08 -4.71 3.16
C LEU A 73 -0.35 -5.26 1.93
N PHE A 74 -0.51 -6.55 1.63
CA PHE A 74 -0.02 -7.16 0.40
C PHE A 74 -0.66 -6.56 -0.84
N VAL A 75 -1.99 -6.49 -0.86
CA VAL A 75 -2.75 -5.89 -1.96
C VAL A 75 -2.38 -4.43 -2.12
N LEU A 76 -2.33 -3.67 -1.02
CA LEU A 76 -1.92 -2.26 -1.02
C LEU A 76 -0.52 -2.11 -1.63
N HIS A 77 0.46 -2.89 -1.15
CA HIS A 77 1.82 -2.79 -1.66
C HIS A 77 1.91 -3.13 -3.15
N HIS A 78 1.26 -4.21 -3.57
CA HIS A 78 1.28 -4.63 -4.96
C HIS A 78 0.64 -3.60 -5.91
N LEU A 79 -0.44 -2.95 -5.46
CA LEU A 79 -1.15 -1.94 -6.26
C LEU A 79 -0.38 -0.62 -6.36
N VAL A 80 0.11 -0.08 -5.23
CA VAL A 80 0.56 1.33 -5.20
C VAL A 80 2.04 1.54 -4.86
N THR A 81 2.73 0.59 -4.23
CA THR A 81 4.15 0.75 -3.83
C THR A 81 5.08 -0.33 -4.38
N TYR A 82 4.63 -1.15 -5.32
CA TYR A 82 5.44 -2.21 -5.93
C TYR A 82 6.62 -1.61 -6.69
N ILE A 83 7.83 -2.10 -6.39
CA ILE A 83 9.08 -1.61 -7.00
C ILE A 83 9.67 -2.67 -7.92
N SER A 84 9.81 -2.35 -9.19
CA SER A 84 10.41 -3.18 -10.24
C SER A 84 11.95 -3.07 -10.25
N VAL A 85 12.60 -3.38 -9.13
CA VAL A 85 14.07 -3.25 -8.98
C VAL A 85 14.84 -4.11 -9.97
N GLY A 86 14.41 -5.34 -10.23
CA GLY A 86 15.05 -6.24 -11.18
C GLY A 86 15.03 -5.69 -12.60
N ASP A 87 13.91 -5.10 -13.01
CA ASP A 87 13.78 -4.47 -14.33
C ASP A 87 14.70 -3.25 -14.44
N ILE A 88 14.79 -2.44 -13.37
CA ILE A 88 15.72 -1.31 -13.32
C ILE A 88 17.17 -1.79 -13.45
N VAL A 89 17.57 -2.81 -12.68
CA VAL A 89 18.95 -3.33 -12.68
C VAL A 89 19.35 -3.93 -14.03
N ASN A 90 18.42 -4.59 -14.72
CA ASN A 90 18.68 -5.27 -16.00
C ASN A 90 18.40 -4.39 -17.23
N SER A 91 17.87 -3.19 -17.05
CA SER A 91 17.60 -2.24 -18.13
C SER A 91 18.83 -1.41 -18.52
N THR A 92 18.82 -0.85 -19.74
CA THR A 92 19.92 -0.03 -20.23
C THR A 92 19.84 1.37 -19.65
N TYR A 93 20.82 1.75 -18.85
CA TYR A 93 20.92 3.09 -18.27
C TYR A 93 21.21 4.14 -19.36
N THR A 94 20.33 5.14 -19.48
CA THR A 94 20.49 6.26 -20.44
C THR A 94 20.98 7.54 -19.77
N GLY A 95 20.81 7.67 -18.44
CA GLY A 95 21.17 8.87 -17.69
C GLY A 95 20.28 10.08 -17.95
N ALA A 96 19.22 9.92 -18.76
CA ALA A 96 18.27 10.97 -19.10
C ALA A 96 17.14 11.07 -18.05
N PHE A 97 17.52 11.25 -16.79
CA PHE A 97 16.54 11.48 -15.73
C PHE A 97 15.81 12.79 -15.97
N HIS A 98 14.48 12.73 -16.05
CA HIS A 98 13.64 13.89 -16.18
C HIS A 98 12.34 13.69 -15.41
N ILE A 99 11.79 14.79 -14.92
CA ILE A 99 10.48 14.79 -14.29
C ILE A 99 9.44 14.75 -15.40
N GLN A 100 8.52 13.80 -15.32
CA GLN A 100 7.39 13.71 -16.22
C GLN A 100 6.29 14.64 -15.74
N HIS A 101 6.40 15.92 -16.12
CA HIS A 101 5.49 16.96 -15.65
C HIS A 101 4.01 16.67 -15.98
N GLU A 102 3.72 15.95 -17.05
CA GLU A 102 2.34 15.55 -17.39
C GLU A 102 1.74 14.55 -16.39
N MET A 103 2.59 13.82 -15.64
CA MET A 103 2.18 12.82 -14.65
C MET A 103 2.18 13.36 -13.21
N VAL A 104 2.37 14.67 -13.03
CA VAL A 104 2.44 15.31 -11.71
C VAL A 104 1.35 16.37 -11.60
N ASN A 105 0.31 16.08 -10.83
CA ASN A 105 -0.73 17.03 -10.47
C ASN A 105 -0.57 17.48 -9.01
N LEU A 106 -0.21 18.75 -8.82
CA LEU A 106 -0.11 19.37 -7.49
C LEU A 106 -1.19 20.41 -7.24
N VAL A 107 -2.08 20.65 -8.21
CA VAL A 107 -3.19 21.60 -8.05
C VAL A 107 -4.35 20.83 -7.42
N PRO A 108 -4.81 21.24 -6.23
CA PRO A 108 -5.87 20.53 -5.55
C PRO A 108 -7.21 20.65 -6.29
N PHE A 109 -7.96 19.56 -6.24
CA PHE A 109 -9.29 19.32 -6.78
C PHE A 109 -9.40 19.26 -8.30
N THR A 110 -8.32 19.41 -9.05
CA THR A 110 -8.37 19.42 -10.52
C THR A 110 -8.74 18.05 -11.08
N THR A 111 -8.19 16.96 -10.54
CA THR A 111 -8.48 15.60 -11.02
C THR A 111 -9.90 15.20 -10.63
N ILE A 112 -10.33 15.57 -9.42
CA ILE A 112 -11.71 15.34 -8.96
C ILE A 112 -12.71 16.12 -9.83
N GLU A 113 -12.45 17.41 -10.07
CA GLU A 113 -13.31 18.27 -10.89
C GLU A 113 -13.39 17.75 -12.33
N ASN A 114 -12.26 17.44 -12.95
CA ASN A 114 -12.20 16.87 -14.29
C ASN A 114 -12.98 15.55 -14.38
N THR A 115 -12.88 14.70 -13.36
CA THR A 115 -13.64 13.43 -13.28
C THR A 115 -15.14 13.66 -13.18
N LEU A 116 -15.58 14.64 -12.39
CA LEU A 116 -17.01 14.93 -12.18
C LEU A 116 -17.65 15.63 -13.39
N HIS A 117 -16.89 16.41 -14.14
CA HIS A 117 -17.38 17.13 -15.33
C HIS A 117 -17.26 16.34 -16.64
N GLN A 118 -16.67 15.14 -16.62
CA GLN A 118 -16.67 14.25 -17.77
C GLN A 118 -18.09 13.82 -18.14
N THR A 119 -18.46 14.01 -19.40
CA THR A 119 -19.78 13.64 -19.93
C THR A 119 -20.04 12.13 -19.88
N PHE A 120 -18.98 11.32 -19.84
CA PHE A 120 -19.03 9.88 -19.64
C PHE A 120 -17.98 9.48 -18.59
N VAL A 121 -18.43 9.25 -17.37
CA VAL A 121 -17.55 8.69 -16.32
C VAL A 121 -17.22 7.24 -16.70
N THR A 122 -15.95 6.97 -16.96
CA THR A 122 -15.50 5.62 -17.33
C THR A 122 -15.33 4.74 -16.09
N MET A 123 -15.52 3.43 -16.23
CA MET A 123 -15.33 2.47 -15.13
C MET A 123 -13.94 2.55 -14.47
N PRO A 124 -12.83 2.69 -15.20
CA PRO A 124 -11.51 2.92 -14.61
C PRO A 124 -11.47 4.13 -13.68
N THR A 125 -12.09 5.24 -14.07
CA THR A 125 -12.13 6.47 -13.27
C THR A 125 -12.93 6.28 -11.97
N ILE A 126 -14.04 5.54 -12.02
CA ILE A 126 -14.82 5.20 -10.81
C ILE A 126 -13.99 4.32 -9.88
N ILE A 127 -13.31 3.32 -10.42
CA ILE A 127 -12.47 2.41 -9.64
C ILE A 127 -11.32 3.17 -8.98
N GLN A 128 -10.70 4.13 -9.67
CA GLN A 128 -9.64 4.97 -9.12
C GLN A 128 -10.16 5.86 -7.97
N LEU A 129 -11.28 6.56 -8.19
CA LEU A 129 -11.89 7.43 -7.17
C LEU A 129 -12.32 6.63 -5.94
N VAL A 130 -13.08 5.55 -6.12
CA VAL A 130 -13.55 4.68 -5.03
C VAL A 130 -12.38 3.97 -4.36
N GLY A 131 -11.40 3.54 -5.16
CA GLY A 131 -10.15 2.94 -4.71
C GLY A 131 -9.45 3.85 -3.71
N ASN A 132 -9.19 5.11 -4.07
CA ASN A 132 -8.50 6.07 -3.22
C ASN A 132 -9.33 6.47 -1.98
N VAL A 133 -10.66 6.58 -2.11
CA VAL A 133 -11.56 6.84 -0.96
C VAL A 133 -11.58 5.68 0.04
N LEU A 134 -11.33 4.44 -0.38
CA LEU A 134 -11.35 3.26 0.50
C LEU A 134 -9.97 2.68 0.79
N LEU A 135 -8.92 3.19 0.14
CA LEU A 135 -7.58 2.61 0.15
C LEU A 135 -7.03 2.47 1.56
N LEU A 136 -6.98 3.56 2.35
CA LEU A 136 -6.35 3.59 3.67
C LEU A 136 -7.32 3.39 4.84
N ALA A 137 -8.61 3.21 4.59
CA ALA A 137 -9.60 2.94 5.63
C ALA A 137 -9.29 1.66 6.43
N PRO A 138 -8.94 0.51 5.80
CA PRO A 138 -8.56 -0.69 6.55
C PRO A 138 -7.30 -0.46 7.39
N LEU A 139 -6.34 0.35 6.91
CA LEU A 139 -5.10 0.65 7.63
C LEU A 139 -5.37 1.29 8.99
N THR A 140 -6.06 2.43 9.03
CA THR A 140 -6.31 3.14 10.31
C THR A 140 -7.24 2.35 11.23
N PHE A 141 -8.22 1.64 10.65
CA PHE A 141 -9.09 0.73 11.40
C PHE A 141 -8.28 -0.34 12.13
N PHE A 142 -7.43 -1.09 11.42
CA PHE A 142 -6.68 -2.19 12.02
C PHE A 142 -5.57 -1.72 12.96
N LEU A 143 -4.94 -0.57 12.68
CA LEU A 143 -3.96 0.04 13.59
C LEU A 143 -4.57 0.34 14.98
N LEU A 144 -5.82 0.83 15.00
CA LEU A 144 -6.58 1.06 16.24
C LEU A 144 -7.10 -0.26 16.84
N TYR A 145 -7.63 -1.16 16.02
CA TYR A 145 -8.17 -2.46 16.43
C TYR A 145 -7.15 -3.30 17.22
N PHE A 146 -5.93 -3.41 16.68
CA PHE A 146 -4.83 -4.16 17.27
C PHE A 146 -4.05 -3.37 18.31
N GLN A 147 -4.48 -2.14 18.63
CA GLN A 147 -3.81 -1.23 19.57
C GLN A 147 -2.34 -0.96 19.21
N ILE A 148 -1.99 -1.06 17.93
CA ILE A 148 -0.67 -0.64 17.43
C ILE A 148 -0.53 0.87 17.63
N LEU A 149 -1.62 1.60 17.34
CA LEU A 149 -1.83 2.98 17.75
C LEU A 149 -3.03 3.03 18.71
N LYS A 150 -2.90 3.80 19.79
CA LYS A 150 -3.95 3.92 20.82
C LYS A 150 -4.84 5.14 20.66
N LYS A 151 -4.36 6.15 19.91
CA LYS A 151 -4.99 7.46 19.77
C LYS A 151 -5.36 7.71 18.31
N ILE A 152 -6.45 8.45 18.11
CA ILE A 152 -6.95 8.83 16.78
C ILE A 152 -5.95 9.70 16.03
N GLY A 153 -5.38 10.72 16.70
CA GLY A 153 -4.45 11.66 16.07
C GLY A 153 -3.26 10.96 15.37
N PRO A 154 -2.49 10.10 16.08
CA PRO A 154 -1.44 9.30 15.46
C PRO A 154 -1.94 8.40 14.32
N ALA A 155 -3.15 7.82 14.41
CA ALA A 155 -3.70 6.99 13.33
C ALA A 155 -3.99 7.81 12.06
N LEU A 156 -4.56 9.01 12.20
CA LEU A 156 -4.77 9.93 11.08
C LEU A 156 -3.44 10.44 10.53
N LEU A 157 -2.48 10.77 11.40
CA LEU A 157 -1.14 11.15 10.96
C LEU A 157 -0.47 10.02 10.17
N THR A 158 -0.63 8.76 10.59
CA THR A 158 -0.15 7.61 9.81
C THR A 158 -0.84 7.52 8.45
N ALA A 159 -2.14 7.78 8.33
CA ALA A 159 -2.81 7.82 7.02
C ALA A 159 -2.21 8.89 6.11
N VAL A 160 -2.01 10.11 6.63
CA VAL A 160 -1.37 11.20 5.88
C VAL A 160 0.04 10.82 5.45
N LEU A 161 0.87 10.33 6.38
CA LEU A 161 2.26 9.94 6.09
C LEU A 161 2.35 8.78 5.09
N VAL A 162 1.47 7.77 5.21
CA VAL A 162 1.43 6.65 4.26
C VAL A 162 0.96 7.14 2.90
N SER A 163 -0.06 8.00 2.85
CA SER A 163 -0.51 8.58 1.59
C SER A 163 0.56 9.42 0.90
N THR A 164 1.22 10.31 1.63
CA THR A 164 2.35 11.09 1.09
C THR A 164 3.50 10.18 0.68
N GLY A 165 3.74 9.09 1.42
CA GLY A 165 4.75 8.08 1.08
C GLY A 165 4.44 7.35 -0.23
N ILE A 166 3.17 7.01 -0.48
CA ILE A 166 2.72 6.39 -1.74
C ILE A 166 3.02 7.34 -2.90
N GLU A 167 2.57 8.59 -2.82
CA GLU A 167 2.81 9.59 -3.87
C GLU A 167 4.30 9.83 -4.11
N LEU A 168 5.09 9.90 -3.04
CA LEU A 168 6.54 10.07 -3.15
C LEU A 168 7.20 8.87 -3.84
N ILE A 169 6.78 7.64 -3.51
CA ILE A 169 7.29 6.44 -4.19
C ILE A 169 6.92 6.48 -5.67
N GLN A 170 5.68 6.83 -6.01
CA GLN A 170 5.24 6.94 -7.41
C GLN A 170 6.01 8.02 -8.17
N PHE A 171 6.23 9.18 -7.56
CA PHE A 171 7.03 10.27 -8.12
C PHE A 171 8.49 9.86 -8.37
N LEU A 172 9.10 9.17 -7.41
CA LEU A 172 10.46 8.66 -7.55
C LEU A 172 10.53 7.59 -8.63
N GLN A 173 9.54 6.70 -8.72
CA GLN A 173 9.48 5.67 -9.75
C GLN A 173 9.35 6.27 -11.15
N THR A 174 8.46 7.25 -11.33
CA THR A 174 8.27 7.91 -12.64
C THR A 174 9.52 8.66 -13.08
N THR A 175 10.23 9.27 -12.13
CA THR A 175 11.50 9.97 -12.39
C THR A 175 12.64 8.99 -12.68
N ILE A 176 12.76 7.89 -11.92
CA ILE A 176 13.84 6.91 -12.09
C ILE A 176 13.69 6.18 -13.43
N ILE A 177 12.47 5.74 -13.77
CA ILE A 177 12.20 4.97 -14.98
C ILE A 177 12.58 5.75 -16.25
N SER A 178 12.44 7.08 -16.26
CA SER A 178 12.82 7.91 -17.41
C SER A 178 14.32 7.82 -17.75
N GLY A 179 15.16 7.49 -16.76
CA GLY A 179 16.61 7.34 -16.92
C GLY A 179 17.06 5.99 -17.49
N PHE A 180 16.13 5.12 -17.87
CA PHE A 180 16.40 3.79 -18.40
C PHE A 180 15.62 3.53 -19.70
N ALA A 181 16.27 2.92 -20.69
CA ALA A 181 15.64 2.56 -21.95
C ALA A 181 14.89 1.23 -21.83
N GLY A 182 13.72 1.15 -22.46
CA GLY A 182 12.92 -0.08 -22.53
C GLY A 182 12.01 -0.32 -21.33
N LEU A 183 12.05 0.53 -20.30
CA LEU A 183 11.08 0.52 -19.22
C LEU A 183 9.84 1.34 -19.63
N THR A 184 8.68 0.71 -19.60
CA THR A 184 7.40 1.40 -19.77
C THR A 184 6.77 1.63 -18.40
N LEU A 185 6.21 2.82 -18.21
CA LEU A 185 5.44 3.11 -17.00
C LEU A 185 4.11 2.36 -17.08
N PRO A 186 3.63 1.81 -15.97
CA PRO A 186 2.24 1.42 -15.87
C PRO A 186 1.37 2.65 -16.13
N GLU A 187 0.37 2.53 -17.02
CA GLU A 187 -0.47 3.64 -17.50
C GLU A 187 -1.22 4.43 -16.40
N ASN A 188 -1.21 3.93 -15.16
CA ASN A 188 -1.95 4.49 -14.02
C ASN A 188 -1.05 5.04 -12.89
N ARG A 189 0.25 5.29 -13.14
CA ARG A 189 1.17 5.84 -12.11
C ARG A 189 1.42 7.33 -12.33
N SER A 190 0.53 8.15 -11.79
CA SER A 190 0.68 9.61 -11.70
C SER A 190 0.72 10.05 -10.25
N THR A 191 1.54 11.05 -9.94
CA THR A 191 1.54 11.69 -8.62
C THR A 191 0.43 12.72 -8.57
N ASP A 192 -0.50 12.57 -7.63
CA ASP A 192 -1.69 13.42 -7.52
C ASP A 192 -1.95 13.87 -6.08
N ILE A 193 -2.02 15.19 -5.88
CA ILE A 193 -2.40 15.77 -4.59
C ILE A 193 -3.84 15.39 -4.19
N ASP A 194 -4.72 15.16 -5.16
CA ASP A 194 -6.09 14.70 -4.91
C ASP A 194 -6.10 13.30 -4.31
N ASP A 195 -5.17 12.44 -4.70
CA ASP A 195 -5.03 11.11 -4.13
C ASP A 195 -4.58 11.19 -2.68
N ILE A 196 -3.72 12.16 -2.30
CA ILE A 196 -3.41 12.41 -0.89
C ILE A 196 -4.65 12.80 -0.09
N ILE A 197 -5.48 13.67 -0.64
CA ILE A 197 -6.70 14.14 0.01
C ILE A 197 -7.68 12.97 0.20
N LEU A 198 -7.92 12.19 -0.86
CA LEU A 198 -8.84 11.06 -0.85
C LEU A 198 -8.37 9.92 0.07
N ASN A 199 -7.08 9.58 0.03
CA ASN A 199 -6.50 8.58 0.92
C ASN A 199 -6.49 9.03 2.39
N THR A 200 -6.31 10.33 2.65
CA THR A 200 -6.44 10.89 4.00
C THR A 200 -7.89 10.80 4.49
N LEU A 201 -8.86 11.11 3.63
CA LEU A 201 -10.28 10.94 3.90
C LEU A 201 -10.63 9.46 4.16
N SER A 202 -10.02 8.55 3.40
CA SER A 202 -10.11 7.11 3.61
C SER A 202 -9.65 6.72 5.02
N GLY A 203 -8.51 7.23 5.45
CA GLY A 203 -8.00 7.06 6.81
C GLY A 203 -9.00 7.53 7.87
N LEU A 204 -9.69 8.65 7.63
CA LEU A 204 -10.76 9.14 8.53
C LEU A 204 -11.95 8.18 8.58
N ILE A 205 -12.39 7.63 7.45
CA ILE A 205 -13.46 6.62 7.39
C ILE A 205 -13.10 5.40 8.24
N GLY A 206 -11.86 4.91 8.14
CA GLY A 206 -11.38 3.80 8.97
C GLY A 206 -11.38 4.09 10.47
N VAL A 207 -11.04 5.32 10.87
CA VAL A 207 -11.14 5.78 12.26
C VAL A 207 -12.61 5.82 12.72
N LEU A 208 -13.50 6.38 11.91
CA LEU A 208 -14.93 6.45 12.23
C LEU A 208 -15.51 5.04 12.41
N ALA A 209 -15.16 4.11 11.51
CA ALA A 209 -15.54 2.70 11.63
C ALA A 209 -15.04 2.08 12.95
N ALA A 210 -13.80 2.34 13.35
CA ALA A 210 -13.24 1.87 14.63
C ALA A 210 -14.00 2.43 15.85
N LEU A 211 -14.47 3.67 15.77
CA LEU A 211 -15.25 4.30 16.85
C LEU A 211 -16.69 3.79 16.93
N CYS A 212 -17.31 3.50 15.78
CA CYS A 212 -18.65 2.94 15.69
C CYS A 212 -18.73 1.52 16.26
N ILE A 213 -17.66 0.73 16.19
CA ILE A 213 -17.62 -0.64 16.71
C ILE A 213 -17.31 -0.63 18.22
N PRO A 214 -18.26 -1.00 19.12
CA PRO A 214 -18.07 -0.89 20.56
C PRO A 214 -16.92 -1.75 21.10
N SER A 215 -16.65 -2.89 20.47
CA SER A 215 -15.56 -3.79 20.85
C SER A 215 -14.18 -3.17 20.60
N VAL A 216 -14.05 -2.34 19.57
CA VAL A 216 -12.81 -1.61 19.23
C VAL A 216 -12.64 -0.41 20.13
N ARG A 217 -13.71 0.39 20.33
CA ARG A 217 -13.69 1.51 21.27
C ARG A 217 -13.31 1.10 22.70
N LYS A 218 -13.75 -0.08 23.16
CA LYS A 218 -13.34 -0.65 24.47
C LYS A 218 -11.86 -1.02 24.51
N ARG A 219 -11.20 -1.29 23.38
CA ARG A 219 -9.75 -1.53 23.30
C ARG A 219 -8.96 -0.23 23.30
N MET A 220 -9.55 0.90 22.89
CA MET A 220 -8.85 2.19 22.83
C MET A 220 -8.78 2.93 24.18
N LYS A 221 -9.63 2.55 25.14
CA LYS A 221 -9.56 3.01 26.54
C LYS A 221 -8.43 2.32 27.29
#